data_AF-A0A523W1Z9-F1
#
_entry.id   AF-A0A523W1Z9-F1
#
_cell.length_a   1.000
_cell.length_b   1.000
_cell.length_c   1.000
_cell.angle_alpha   90.00
_cell.angle_beta   90.00
_cell.angle_gamma   90.00
#
_symmetry.space_group_name_H-M   'P 1'
#
loop_
_entity.id
_entity.type
_entity.pdbx_description
1 polymer ?
#
loop_
_entity_poly.entity_id
_entity_poly.type
_entity_poly.pdbx_seq_one_letter_code
_entity_poly.pdbx_strand_id
1 'polypeptide(L)'
;MSTKNSPGSPVIKIKAETLPEAWEKSLLECWEKGIQVRTEYDKPEDPPSRDCTIIIEVISPFKEPRLHRAIPAGLADLEIYCQEVLLGVHDEWIKPEEGKWEYTYHERLFNYKVEGRSINQIESVVHKLCEIPYTRRAQAVTWKVWEDTDIHDPACFAAGTQIATPNGYVRVEEIKDGSEVYSYDFTLDRVAKSVARKCFSKMAKNLGTFTLSNGDAITVTGEHRMWCQDRDGSIGWRRAKDVTQDVRLLSVARA
;
A
#
# COMPACT_ATOMS: atom_id res chain seq x y z
N MET A 1 -17.30 -32.56 11.52
CA MET A 1 -17.30 -31.29 12.28
C MET A 1 -17.92 -30.24 11.39
N SER A 2 -19.01 -29.61 11.84
CA SER A 2 -19.70 -28.55 11.10
C SER A 2 -18.78 -27.35 10.95
N THR A 3 -18.27 -27.10 9.74
CA THR A 3 -17.60 -25.85 9.40
C THR A 3 -18.64 -24.74 9.45
N LYS A 4 -18.76 -24.07 10.60
CA LYS A 4 -19.45 -22.78 10.65
C LYS A 4 -18.74 -21.89 9.62
N ASN A 5 -19.46 -21.50 8.57
CA ASN A 5 -18.97 -20.49 7.62
C ASN A 5 -18.47 -19.31 8.44
N SER A 6 -17.16 -19.05 8.40
CA SER A 6 -16.64 -17.77 8.90
C SER A 6 -17.30 -16.70 8.02
N PRO A 7 -18.00 -15.72 8.59
CA PRO A 7 -18.52 -14.62 7.78
C PRO A 7 -17.34 -13.99 7.03
N GLY A 8 -17.45 -13.88 5.70
CA GLY A 8 -16.43 -13.23 4.89
C GLY A 8 -16.25 -11.76 5.31
N SER A 9 -15.20 -11.11 4.79
CA SER A 9 -14.95 -9.69 5.07
C SER A 9 -16.18 -8.85 4.68
N PRO A 10 -16.74 -8.04 5.59
CA PRO A 10 -17.96 -7.30 5.33
C PRO A 10 -17.72 -6.19 4.32
N VAL A 11 -18.72 -5.93 3.49
CA VAL A 11 -18.73 -4.79 2.57
C VAL A 11 -19.61 -3.70 3.16
N ILE A 12 -19.03 -2.55 3.48
CA ILE A 12 -19.69 -1.42 4.14
C ILE A 12 -19.79 -0.28 3.14
N LYS A 13 -21.00 0.26 2.96
CA LYS A 13 -21.19 1.50 2.20
C LYS A 13 -21.30 2.68 3.16
N ILE A 14 -20.46 3.69 2.94
CA ILE A 14 -20.48 4.94 3.67
C ILE A 14 -20.89 6.06 2.74
N LYS A 15 -21.80 6.91 3.20
CA LYS A 15 -22.15 8.15 2.55
C LYS A 15 -21.94 9.30 3.54
N ALA A 16 -21.22 10.32 3.10
CA ALA A 16 -20.85 11.47 3.90
C ALA A 16 -20.85 12.74 3.06
N GLU A 17 -21.03 13.89 3.70
CA GLU A 17 -21.06 15.18 3.03
C GLU A 17 -19.65 15.61 2.63
N THR A 18 -18.67 15.47 3.53
CA THR A 18 -17.29 15.96 3.33
C THR A 18 -16.25 14.84 3.43
N LEU A 19 -15.04 15.11 2.92
CA LEU A 19 -13.89 14.19 3.03
C LEU A 19 -13.57 13.78 4.48
N PRO A 20 -13.43 14.71 5.46
CA PRO A 20 -13.10 14.32 6.82
C PRO A 20 -14.22 13.52 7.50
N GLU A 21 -15.49 13.83 7.24
CA GLU A 21 -16.62 13.05 7.75
C GLU A 21 -16.58 11.62 7.17
N ALA A 22 -16.29 11.49 5.88
CA ALA A 22 -16.18 10.20 5.21
C ALA A 22 -15.04 9.35 5.80
N TRP A 23 -13.89 9.97 6.06
CA TRP A 23 -12.73 9.32 6.67
C TRP A 23 -13.00 8.90 8.12
N GLU A 24 -13.60 9.75 8.94
CA GLU A 24 -13.91 9.40 10.33
C GLU A 24 -14.91 8.24 10.39
N LYS A 25 -15.98 8.31 9.58
CA LYS A 25 -16.95 7.21 9.47
C LYS A 25 -16.30 5.92 8.99
N SER A 26 -15.36 5.96 8.05
CA SER A 26 -14.71 4.73 7.55
C SER A 26 -13.90 4.02 8.63
N LEU A 27 -13.22 4.77 9.50
CA LEU A 27 -12.50 4.21 10.63
C LEU A 27 -13.45 3.61 11.68
N LEU A 28 -14.51 4.34 12.05
CA LEU A 28 -15.48 3.86 13.04
C LEU A 28 -16.19 2.59 12.56
N GLU A 29 -16.65 2.60 11.31
CA GLU A 29 -17.34 1.46 10.70
C GLU A 29 -16.42 0.24 10.55
N CYS A 30 -15.16 0.43 10.15
CA CYS A 30 -14.16 -0.65 10.12
C CYS A 30 -13.92 -1.22 11.53
N TRP A 31 -13.78 -0.35 12.52
CA TRP A 31 -13.52 -0.78 13.89
C TRP A 31 -14.68 -1.58 14.50
N GLU A 32 -15.91 -1.10 14.32
CA GLU A 32 -17.11 -1.68 14.90
C GLU A 32 -17.57 -2.95 14.17
N LYS A 33 -17.52 -2.95 12.83
CA LYS A 33 -18.15 -3.98 12.01
C LYS A 33 -17.14 -4.87 11.27
N GLY A 34 -15.88 -4.45 11.18
CA GLY A 34 -14.82 -5.22 10.55
C GLY A 34 -14.50 -6.52 11.29
N ILE A 35 -14.11 -7.52 10.51
CA ILE A 35 -13.65 -8.80 11.06
C ILE A 35 -12.31 -8.61 11.76
N GLN A 36 -12.04 -9.48 12.72
CA GLN A 36 -10.72 -9.59 13.34
C GLN A 36 -9.88 -10.55 12.53
N VAL A 37 -8.78 -10.07 11.97
CA VAL A 37 -7.88 -10.87 11.14
C VAL A 37 -6.43 -10.53 11.45
N ARG A 38 -5.56 -11.53 11.43
CA ARG A 38 -4.12 -11.32 11.57
C ARG A 38 -3.53 -10.85 10.23
N THR A 39 -2.67 -9.85 10.28
CA THR A 39 -1.92 -9.37 9.11
C THR A 39 -0.44 -9.68 9.25
N GLU A 40 0.32 -9.56 8.15
CA GLU A 40 1.78 -9.67 8.16
C GLU A 40 2.47 -8.53 8.92
N TYR A 41 1.73 -7.47 9.23
CA TYR A 41 2.21 -6.32 10.01
C TYR A 41 2.05 -6.50 11.51
N ASP A 42 1.19 -7.44 11.95
CA ASP A 42 0.90 -7.65 13.37
C ASP A 42 2.10 -8.31 14.08
N LYS A 43 2.60 -7.70 15.15
CA LYS A 43 3.57 -8.34 16.05
C LYS A 43 2.92 -9.52 16.79
N PRO A 44 3.70 -10.47 17.35
CA PRO A 44 3.14 -11.64 18.04
C PRO A 44 2.13 -11.27 19.14
N GLU A 45 2.39 -10.19 19.86
CA GLU A 45 1.56 -9.66 20.94
C GLU A 45 0.41 -8.73 20.49
N ASP A 46 0.40 -8.29 19.23
CA ASP A 46 -0.64 -7.37 18.75
C ASP A 46 -2.01 -8.09 18.67
N PRO A 47 -3.10 -7.42 19.10
CA PRO A 47 -4.43 -7.93 18.80
C PRO A 47 -4.62 -8.01 17.28
N PRO A 48 -5.49 -8.92 16.78
CA PRO A 48 -5.78 -8.97 15.35
C PRO A 48 -6.28 -7.61 14.84
N SER A 49 -5.80 -7.22 13.67
CA SER A 49 -6.28 -6.05 12.94
C SER A 49 -7.77 -6.15 12.59
N ARG A 50 -8.36 -4.99 12.26
CA ARG A 50 -9.74 -4.89 11.75
C ARG A 50 -9.69 -4.79 10.24
N ASP A 51 -10.48 -5.62 9.58
CA ASP A 51 -10.56 -5.65 8.12
C ASP A 51 -12.02 -5.63 7.63
N CYS A 52 -12.26 -4.84 6.59
CA CYS A 52 -13.51 -4.76 5.85
C CYS A 52 -13.26 -4.11 4.47
N THR A 53 -14.16 -4.35 3.52
CA THR A 53 -14.21 -3.58 2.29
C THR A 53 -15.14 -2.38 2.48
N ILE A 54 -14.66 -1.15 2.23
CA ILE A 54 -15.48 0.06 2.34
C ILE A 54 -15.66 0.71 0.97
N ILE A 55 -16.93 0.99 0.62
CA ILE A 55 -17.30 1.84 -0.51
C ILE A 55 -17.70 3.20 0.05
N ILE A 56 -16.94 4.24 -0.27
CA ILE A 56 -17.16 5.59 0.24
C ILE A 56 -17.76 6.48 -0.85
N GLU A 57 -18.88 7.12 -0.54
CA GLU A 57 -19.53 8.15 -1.35
C GLU A 57 -19.42 9.50 -0.62
N VAL A 58 -18.68 10.44 -1.20
CA VAL A 58 -18.56 11.81 -0.68
C VAL A 58 -19.37 12.74 -1.56
N ILE A 59 -20.38 13.38 -0.99
CA ILE A 59 -21.36 14.21 -1.72
C ILE A 59 -20.70 15.51 -2.20
N SER A 60 -19.93 16.15 -1.32
CA SER A 60 -19.36 17.49 -1.52
C SER A 60 -17.87 17.48 -1.18
N PRO A 61 -17.00 16.82 -1.98
CA PRO A 61 -15.59 16.60 -1.63
C PRO A 61 -14.76 17.88 -1.46
N PHE A 62 -15.18 19.00 -2.06
CA PHE A 62 -14.50 20.29 -1.96
C PHE A 62 -15.07 21.20 -0.86
N LYS A 63 -16.10 20.76 -0.13
CA LYS A 63 -16.72 21.55 0.94
C LYS A 63 -15.82 21.57 2.17
N GLU A 64 -15.70 22.74 2.81
CA GLU A 64 -14.99 22.86 4.08
C GLU A 64 -15.81 22.26 5.25
N PRO A 65 -15.15 21.64 6.24
CA PRO A 65 -13.72 21.40 6.33
C PRO A 65 -13.25 20.31 5.36
N ARG A 66 -12.08 20.49 4.73
CA ARG A 66 -11.47 19.48 3.83
C ARG A 66 -10.51 18.52 4.52
N LEU A 67 -9.99 18.89 5.69
CA LEU A 67 -9.01 18.10 6.44
C LEU A 67 -9.57 17.70 7.78
N HIS A 68 -9.36 16.44 8.15
CA HIS A 68 -9.73 15.96 9.47
C HIS A 68 -8.68 16.42 10.48
N ARG A 69 -9.10 16.86 11.68
CA ARG A 69 -8.16 17.37 12.70
C ARG A 69 -7.17 16.31 13.18
N ALA A 70 -7.58 15.05 13.15
CA ALA A 70 -6.76 13.89 13.50
C ALA A 70 -6.13 13.22 12.27
N ILE A 71 -5.89 13.96 11.19
CA ILE A 71 -5.21 13.41 10.00
C ILE A 71 -3.89 12.72 10.42
N PRO A 72 -3.62 11.51 9.91
CA PRO A 72 -2.32 10.88 10.11
C PRO A 72 -1.24 11.73 9.47
N ALA A 73 -0.12 11.93 10.19
CA ALA A 73 0.90 12.91 9.84
C ALA A 73 0.42 14.38 9.95
N GLY A 74 1.35 15.33 10.09
CA GLY A 74 1.00 16.74 10.30
C GLY A 74 0.56 17.45 9.01
N LEU A 75 0.05 18.68 9.13
CA LEU A 75 -0.25 19.53 7.96
C LEU A 75 0.99 19.79 7.09
N ALA A 76 2.17 19.85 7.70
CA ALA A 76 3.44 19.98 6.98
C ALA A 76 3.75 18.74 6.13
N ASP A 77 3.58 17.55 6.70
CA ASP A 77 3.80 16.28 6.00
C ASP A 77 2.79 16.11 4.85
N LEU A 78 1.54 16.57 5.05
CA LEU A 78 0.53 16.56 3.99
C LEU A 78 0.96 17.46 2.81
N GLU A 79 1.48 18.65 3.07
CA GLU A 79 1.96 19.55 2.01
C GLU A 79 3.17 18.95 1.28
N ILE A 80 4.10 18.32 2.02
CA ILE A 80 5.21 17.58 1.42
C ILE A 80 4.67 16.48 0.51
N TYR A 81 3.72 15.67 0.98
CA TYR A 81 3.11 14.61 0.19
C TYR A 81 2.39 15.15 -1.07
N CYS A 82 1.71 16.29 -0.98
CA CYS A 82 1.13 16.96 -2.14
C CYS A 82 2.22 17.31 -3.19
N GLN A 83 3.34 17.87 -2.74
CA GLN A 83 4.46 18.21 -3.63
C GLN A 83 5.15 16.95 -4.19
N GLU A 84 5.26 15.88 -3.40
CA GLU A 84 5.78 14.59 -3.86
C GLU A 84 4.95 14.05 -5.01
N VAL A 85 3.62 14.08 -4.90
CA VAL A 85 2.71 13.55 -5.93
C VAL A 85 2.61 14.47 -7.15
N LEU A 86 2.56 15.79 -6.95
CA LEU A 86 2.30 16.75 -8.04
C LEU A 86 3.55 17.22 -8.77
N LEU A 87 4.67 17.33 -8.06
CA LEU A 87 5.90 17.95 -8.57
C LEU A 87 7.09 16.99 -8.59
N GLY A 88 6.94 15.80 -8.00
CA GLY A 88 8.01 14.81 -7.96
C GLY A 88 9.22 15.27 -7.15
N VAL A 89 9.02 16.08 -6.10
CA VAL A 89 10.13 16.65 -5.30
C VAL A 89 11.06 15.58 -4.70
N HIS A 90 10.60 14.33 -4.60
CA HIS A 90 11.38 13.19 -4.13
C HIS A 90 11.59 12.09 -5.18
N ASP A 91 11.39 12.36 -6.49
CA ASP A 91 11.64 11.37 -7.54
C ASP A 91 13.11 10.91 -7.58
N GLU A 92 14.04 11.81 -7.22
CA GLU A 92 15.47 11.51 -7.09
C GLU A 92 15.81 10.58 -5.91
N TRP A 93 14.84 10.33 -5.01
CA TRP A 93 14.97 9.38 -3.91
C TRP A 93 14.72 7.94 -4.36
N ILE A 94 14.20 7.73 -5.57
CA ILE A 94 14.04 6.41 -6.17
C ILE A 94 15.42 5.81 -6.44
N LYS A 95 15.89 4.96 -5.52
CA LYS A 95 17.19 4.27 -5.58
C LYS A 95 17.10 2.90 -4.89
N PRO A 96 16.36 1.95 -5.48
CA PRO A 96 16.15 0.63 -4.89
C PRO A 96 17.47 -0.13 -4.62
N GLU A 97 18.49 0.06 -5.46
CA GLU A 97 19.83 -0.51 -5.26
C GLU A 97 20.55 0.01 -4.00
N GLU A 98 20.18 1.21 -3.53
CA GLU A 98 20.64 1.76 -2.26
C GLU A 98 19.73 1.35 -1.09
N GLY A 99 18.64 0.61 -1.31
CA GLY A 99 17.61 0.35 -0.31
C GLY A 99 16.83 1.62 0.07
N LYS A 100 16.69 2.55 -0.88
CA LYS A 100 15.75 3.67 -0.81
C LYS A 100 14.46 3.29 -1.54
N TRP A 101 13.58 4.27 -1.73
CA TRP A 101 12.27 4.09 -2.34
C TRP A 101 12.38 3.41 -3.70
N GLU A 102 11.43 2.52 -3.97
CA GLU A 102 11.35 1.78 -5.22
C GLU A 102 10.53 2.51 -6.27
N TYR A 103 9.63 3.41 -5.86
CA TYR A 103 8.87 4.30 -6.75
C TYR A 103 8.36 5.54 -6.01
N THR A 104 7.88 6.53 -6.78
CA THR A 104 6.99 7.59 -6.31
C THR A 104 5.70 7.54 -7.12
N TYR A 105 4.59 7.99 -6.54
CA TYR A 105 3.36 8.16 -7.31
C TYR A 105 3.53 9.14 -8.46
N HIS A 106 4.36 10.17 -8.31
CA HIS A 106 4.66 11.09 -9.38
C HIS A 106 5.36 10.40 -10.56
N GLU A 107 6.41 9.60 -10.34
CA GLU A 107 7.03 8.81 -11.42
C GLU A 107 5.98 7.92 -12.08
N ARG A 108 5.18 7.21 -11.28
CA ARG A 108 4.17 6.32 -11.85
C ARG A 108 3.11 7.06 -12.65
N LEU A 109 2.69 8.28 -12.28
CA LEU A 109 1.60 8.97 -12.98
C LEU A 109 2.09 9.88 -14.12
N PHE A 110 3.21 10.56 -13.95
CA PHE A 110 3.70 11.59 -14.88
C PHE A 110 4.88 11.12 -15.73
N ASN A 111 5.55 10.03 -15.34
CA ASN A 111 6.77 9.53 -16.00
C ASN A 111 6.80 8.00 -16.00
N TYR A 112 5.69 7.34 -16.33
CA TYR A 112 5.55 5.89 -16.22
C TYR A 112 6.53 5.19 -17.16
N LYS A 113 7.59 4.59 -16.60
CA LYS A 113 8.63 3.91 -17.38
C LYS A 113 8.22 2.49 -17.75
N VAL A 114 8.26 2.16 -19.05
CA VAL A 114 7.99 0.82 -19.59
C VAL A 114 8.77 0.61 -20.89
N GLU A 115 9.54 -0.48 -21.00
CA GLU A 115 10.29 -0.86 -22.22
C GLU A 115 11.11 0.28 -22.86
N GLY A 116 11.82 1.07 -22.03
CA GLY A 116 12.64 2.19 -22.48
C GLY A 116 11.85 3.44 -22.89
N ARG A 117 10.52 3.43 -22.72
CA ARG A 117 9.64 4.58 -22.91
C ARG A 117 9.28 5.19 -21.56
N SER A 118 9.02 6.49 -21.59
CA SER A 118 8.40 7.24 -20.51
C SER A 118 7.04 7.74 -21.00
N ILE A 119 6.00 7.54 -20.19
CA ILE A 119 4.63 7.90 -20.52
C ILE A 119 4.07 8.81 -19.43
N ASN A 120 3.65 10.01 -19.81
CA ASN A 120 2.86 10.88 -18.95
C ASN A 120 1.38 10.46 -19.04
N GLN A 121 0.93 9.66 -18.06
CA GLN A 121 -0.43 9.13 -18.04
C GLN A 121 -1.46 10.23 -17.75
N ILE A 122 -1.11 11.22 -16.92
CA ILE A 122 -1.99 12.35 -16.60
C ILE A 122 -2.24 13.22 -17.83
N GLU A 123 -1.21 13.55 -18.59
CA GLU A 123 -1.37 14.29 -19.86
C GLU A 123 -2.26 13.52 -20.85
N SER A 124 -2.04 12.20 -20.96
CA SER A 124 -2.85 11.33 -21.81
C SER A 124 -4.34 11.30 -21.38
N VAL A 125 -4.59 11.24 -20.06
CA VAL A 125 -5.93 11.31 -19.47
C VAL A 125 -6.60 12.65 -19.77
N VAL A 126 -5.90 13.76 -19.52
CA VAL A 126 -6.41 15.11 -19.77
C VAL A 126 -6.74 15.29 -21.25
N HIS A 127 -5.82 14.92 -22.15
CA HIS A 127 -6.06 15.00 -23.60
C HIS A 127 -7.31 14.19 -23.99
N LYS A 128 -7.45 12.95 -23.49
CA LYS A 128 -8.60 12.10 -23.81
C LYS A 128 -9.92 12.67 -23.27
N LEU A 129 -9.93 13.27 -22.09
CA LEU A 129 -11.12 13.90 -21.51
C LEU A 129 -11.49 15.20 -22.22
N CYS A 130 -10.51 15.99 -22.66
CA CYS A 130 -10.76 17.18 -23.49
C CYS A 130 -11.38 16.81 -24.85
N GLU A 131 -10.91 15.72 -25.46
CA GLU A 131 -11.44 15.22 -26.74
C GLU A 131 -12.81 14.53 -26.57
N ILE A 132 -12.94 13.66 -25.58
CA ILE A 132 -14.12 12.83 -25.33
C ILE A 132 -14.46 12.83 -23.83
N PRO A 133 -15.20 13.83 -23.32
CA PRO A 133 -15.47 13.98 -21.89
C PRO A 133 -16.21 12.80 -21.23
N TYR A 134 -16.96 12.01 -22.00
CA TYR A 134 -17.70 10.82 -21.53
C TYR A 134 -16.92 9.50 -21.73
N THR A 135 -15.62 9.58 -22.04
CA THR A 135 -14.77 8.40 -22.21
C THR A 135 -14.69 7.56 -20.94
N ARG A 136 -14.77 6.23 -21.11
CA ARG A 136 -14.48 5.25 -20.06
C ARG A 136 -13.04 4.75 -20.11
N ARG A 137 -12.22 5.34 -20.99
CA ARG A 137 -10.84 4.91 -21.29
C ARG A 137 -9.79 5.93 -20.82
N ALA A 138 -10.19 6.97 -20.11
CA ALA A 138 -9.27 7.85 -19.39
C ALA A 138 -8.80 7.11 -18.14
N GLN A 139 -7.64 6.46 -18.24
CA GLN A 139 -7.09 5.60 -17.19
C GLN A 139 -5.63 5.96 -16.94
N ALA A 140 -5.22 5.85 -15.69
CA ALA A 140 -3.83 5.86 -15.27
C ALA A 140 -3.65 4.72 -14.26
N VAL A 141 -2.50 4.07 -14.29
CA VAL A 141 -2.17 2.95 -13.39
C VAL A 141 -0.88 3.23 -12.66
N THR A 142 -0.85 2.92 -11.37
CA THR A 142 0.37 3.05 -10.56
C THR A 142 1.14 1.75 -10.49
N TRP A 143 0.46 0.61 -10.65
CA TRP A 143 1.07 -0.72 -10.57
C TRP A 143 1.75 -1.14 -11.88
N LYS A 144 2.96 -1.69 -11.75
CA LYS A 144 3.78 -2.32 -12.79
C LYS A 144 4.04 -3.76 -12.39
N VAL A 145 3.38 -4.71 -13.05
CA VAL A 145 3.50 -6.14 -12.74
C VAL A 145 4.95 -6.65 -12.67
N TRP A 146 5.83 -6.13 -13.52
CA TRP A 146 7.23 -6.57 -13.60
C TRP A 146 8.16 -5.93 -12.56
N GLU A 147 7.73 -4.85 -11.91
CA GLU A 147 8.50 -4.17 -10.85
C GLU A 147 7.91 -4.49 -9.48
N ASP A 148 6.60 -4.32 -9.34
CA ASP A 148 5.95 -4.34 -8.02
C ASP A 148 5.81 -5.74 -7.44
N THR A 149 5.96 -6.81 -8.22
CA THR A 149 5.83 -8.16 -7.63
C THR A 149 7.09 -8.63 -6.90
N ASP A 150 8.20 -7.89 -7.00
CA ASP A 150 9.50 -8.28 -6.43
C ASP A 150 10.08 -7.27 -5.41
N ILE A 151 9.37 -6.18 -5.10
CA ILE A 151 9.82 -5.10 -4.19
C ILE A 151 9.17 -5.17 -2.81
N HIS A 152 9.75 -4.47 -1.82
CA HIS A 152 9.32 -4.52 -0.43
C HIS A 152 8.02 -3.75 -0.21
N ASP A 153 7.91 -2.57 -0.81
CA ASP A 153 6.74 -1.71 -0.72
C ASP A 153 6.08 -1.59 -2.10
N PRO A 154 5.31 -2.58 -2.57
CA PRO A 154 4.70 -2.53 -3.90
C PRO A 154 3.53 -1.56 -3.97
N ALA A 155 3.24 -1.00 -5.16
CA ALA A 155 1.95 -0.35 -5.40
C ALA A 155 0.82 -1.38 -5.19
N CYS A 156 -0.02 -1.17 -4.18
CA CYS A 156 -0.75 -2.29 -3.56
C CYS A 156 -1.89 -2.89 -4.40
N PHE A 157 -1.92 -4.23 -4.48
CA PHE A 157 -3.11 -5.05 -4.17
C PHE A 157 -2.80 -5.78 -2.84
N ALA A 158 -3.68 -5.67 -1.84
CA ALA A 158 -3.40 -6.20 -0.50
C ALA A 158 -3.50 -7.73 -0.43
N ALA A 159 -2.64 -8.37 0.36
CA ALA A 159 -2.82 -9.76 0.79
C ALA A 159 -4.20 -9.92 1.47
N GLY A 160 -4.87 -11.05 1.27
CA GLY A 160 -6.25 -11.28 1.74
C GLY A 160 -7.35 -10.83 0.78
N THR A 161 -7.00 -10.14 -0.32
CA THR A 161 -7.95 -9.78 -1.39
C THR A 161 -8.75 -11.00 -1.84
N GLN A 162 -10.07 -10.93 -1.78
CA GLN A 162 -10.96 -12.04 -2.11
C GLN A 162 -11.12 -12.15 -3.63
N ILE A 163 -10.72 -13.30 -4.19
CA ILE A 163 -10.88 -13.65 -5.60
C ILE A 163 -12.05 -14.63 -5.74
N ALA A 164 -13.02 -14.28 -6.58
CA ALA A 164 -14.16 -15.14 -6.86
C ALA A 164 -13.73 -16.35 -7.70
N THR A 165 -14.06 -17.56 -7.26
CA THR A 165 -13.83 -18.82 -7.97
C THR A 165 -15.13 -19.60 -8.12
N PRO A 166 -15.20 -20.63 -9.00
CA PRO A 166 -16.35 -21.53 -9.07
C PRO A 166 -16.72 -22.21 -7.74
N ASN A 167 -15.76 -22.31 -6.81
CA ASN A 167 -15.93 -22.99 -5.51
C ASN A 167 -16.08 -22.02 -4.33
N GLY A 168 -16.27 -20.71 -4.61
CA GLY A 168 -16.38 -19.66 -3.60
C GLY A 168 -15.23 -18.65 -3.67
N TYR A 169 -15.17 -17.75 -2.70
CA TYR A 169 -14.07 -16.78 -2.62
C TYR A 169 -12.84 -17.41 -1.96
N VAL A 170 -11.66 -17.11 -2.50
CA VAL A 170 -10.36 -17.49 -1.94
C VAL A 170 -9.47 -16.27 -1.89
N ARG A 171 -8.50 -16.25 -0.97
CA ARG A 171 -7.57 -15.12 -0.88
C ARG A 171 -6.62 -15.11 -2.08
N VAL A 172 -6.18 -13.94 -2.51
CA VAL A 172 -5.35 -13.78 -3.72
C VAL A 172 -4.03 -14.56 -3.62
N GLU A 173 -3.45 -14.64 -2.42
CA GLU A 173 -2.25 -15.43 -2.12
C GLU A 173 -2.49 -16.96 -2.10
N GLU A 174 -3.74 -17.41 -2.08
CA GLU A 174 -4.12 -18.82 -2.17
C GLU A 174 -4.34 -19.29 -3.62
N ILE A 175 -4.38 -18.35 -4.59
CA ILE A 175 -4.46 -18.68 -6.01
C ILE A 175 -3.14 -19.30 -6.48
N LYS A 176 -3.25 -20.49 -7.08
CA LYS A 176 -2.12 -21.25 -7.61
C LYS A 176 -2.30 -21.48 -9.10
N ASP A 177 -1.24 -21.96 -9.75
CA ASP A 177 -1.32 -22.45 -11.11
C ASP A 177 -2.40 -23.53 -11.24
N GLY A 178 -3.32 -23.30 -12.18
CA GLY A 178 -4.47 -24.17 -12.40
C GLY A 178 -5.71 -23.78 -11.61
N SER A 179 -5.65 -22.81 -10.69
CA SER A 179 -6.84 -22.30 -10.01
C SER A 179 -7.82 -21.69 -11.01
N GLU A 180 -9.07 -22.16 -11.00
CA GLU A 180 -10.16 -21.52 -11.72
C GLU A 180 -10.60 -20.25 -10.99
N VAL A 181 -10.63 -19.13 -11.69
CA VAL A 181 -11.10 -17.84 -11.19
C VAL A 181 -12.15 -17.28 -12.14
N TYR A 182 -13.06 -16.46 -11.63
CA TYR A 182 -13.90 -15.65 -12.47
C TYR A 182 -13.13 -14.40 -12.91
N SER A 183 -13.02 -14.19 -14.21
CA SER A 183 -12.48 -12.97 -14.81
C SER A 183 -13.52 -12.37 -15.76
N TYR A 184 -13.40 -11.09 -16.08
CA TYR A 184 -14.27 -10.48 -17.09
C TYR A 184 -13.72 -10.76 -18.50
N ASP A 185 -14.54 -11.33 -19.38
CA ASP A 185 -14.25 -11.50 -20.81
C ASP A 185 -14.83 -10.30 -21.56
N PHE A 186 -13.94 -9.40 -22.02
CA PHE A 186 -14.32 -8.18 -22.73
C PHE A 186 -14.82 -8.42 -24.16
N THR A 187 -14.54 -9.58 -24.75
CA THR A 187 -15.03 -9.94 -26.08
C THR A 187 -16.48 -10.41 -26.02
N LEU A 188 -16.83 -11.14 -24.97
CA LEU A 188 -18.17 -11.67 -24.74
C LEU A 188 -19.02 -10.80 -23.81
N ASP A 189 -18.45 -9.69 -23.32
CA ASP A 189 -19.03 -8.74 -22.38
C ASP A 189 -19.72 -9.41 -21.17
N ARG A 190 -19.00 -10.37 -20.56
CA ARG A 190 -19.53 -11.17 -19.44
C ARG A 190 -18.43 -11.66 -18.52
N VAL A 191 -18.80 -11.98 -17.29
CA VAL A 191 -17.92 -12.76 -16.40
C VAL A 191 -17.79 -14.18 -16.96
N ALA A 192 -16.55 -14.63 -17.13
CA ALA A 192 -16.20 -15.95 -17.63
C ALA A 192 -15.24 -16.65 -16.67
N LYS A 193 -15.20 -17.99 -16.75
CA LYS A 193 -14.20 -18.77 -16.04
C LYS A 193 -12.87 -18.68 -16.77
N SER A 194 -11.82 -18.42 -16.01
CA SER A 194 -10.43 -18.40 -16.47
C SER A 194 -9.55 -19.20 -15.54
N VAL A 195 -8.39 -19.62 -16.02
CA VAL A 195 -7.45 -20.43 -15.24
C VAL A 195 -6.21 -19.59 -14.98
N ALA A 196 -5.87 -19.40 -13.70
CA ALA A 196 -4.63 -18.76 -13.29
C ALA A 196 -3.43 -19.58 -13.79
N ARG A 197 -2.46 -18.90 -14.41
CA ARG A 197 -1.23 -19.51 -14.93
C ARG A 197 -0.05 -18.63 -14.56
N LYS A 198 1.07 -19.26 -14.21
CA LYS A 198 2.35 -18.65 -13.83
C LYS A 198 2.29 -17.83 -12.52
N CYS A 199 1.61 -18.32 -11.49
CA CYS A 199 1.62 -17.80 -10.13
C CYS A 199 2.99 -17.99 -9.47
N PHE A 200 3.47 -16.99 -8.73
CA PHE A 200 4.75 -17.03 -8.01
C PHE A 200 4.61 -16.44 -6.60
N SER A 201 5.42 -16.91 -5.65
CA SER A 201 5.43 -16.43 -4.25
C SER A 201 6.86 -16.42 -3.70
N LYS A 202 7.23 -15.40 -2.91
CA LYS A 202 8.56 -15.28 -2.28
C LYS A 202 8.41 -14.91 -0.80
N MET A 203 9.14 -15.60 0.07
CA MET A 203 9.23 -15.29 1.52
C MET A 203 10.66 -14.89 1.88
N ALA A 204 10.83 -13.80 2.63
CA ALA A 204 12.11 -13.40 3.20
C ALA A 204 12.35 -14.12 4.55
N LYS A 205 13.53 -14.74 4.72
CA LYS A 205 13.85 -15.60 5.88
C LYS A 205 14.83 -15.00 6.91
N ASN A 206 15.42 -13.84 6.65
CA ASN A 206 16.52 -13.31 7.47
C ASN A 206 16.14 -11.98 8.14
N LEU A 207 15.55 -12.09 9.34
CA LEU A 207 15.32 -10.98 10.27
C LEU A 207 16.41 -11.01 11.35
N GLY A 208 17.05 -9.86 11.64
CA GLY A 208 17.97 -9.66 12.76
C GLY A 208 17.26 -8.92 13.91
N THR A 209 17.79 -9.03 15.13
CA THR A 209 17.20 -8.39 16.33
C THR A 209 18.23 -7.51 17.04
N PHE A 210 17.89 -6.24 17.24
CA PHE A 210 18.67 -5.26 18.01
C PHE A 210 18.06 -5.12 19.39
N THR A 211 18.86 -5.27 20.44
CA THR A 211 18.46 -4.92 21.81
C THR A 211 18.98 -3.54 22.14
N LEU A 212 18.06 -2.62 22.42
CA LEU A 212 18.36 -1.23 22.76
C LEU A 212 18.79 -1.11 24.23
N SER A 213 19.47 -0.01 24.54
CA SER A 213 19.96 0.28 25.90
C SER A 213 18.86 0.50 26.94
N ASN A 214 17.62 0.76 26.51
CA ASN A 214 16.44 0.85 27.37
C ASN A 214 15.76 -0.51 27.62
N GLY A 215 16.28 -1.60 27.04
CA GLY A 215 15.73 -2.95 27.17
C GLY A 215 14.78 -3.38 26.04
N ASP A 216 14.40 -2.47 25.13
CA ASP A 216 13.51 -2.80 24.01
C ASP A 216 14.24 -3.61 22.92
N ALA A 217 13.49 -4.41 22.16
CA ALA A 217 14.03 -5.15 21.02
C ALA A 217 13.38 -4.70 19.70
N ILE A 218 14.21 -4.43 18.68
CA ILE A 218 13.77 -4.14 17.31
C ILE A 218 14.15 -5.32 16.43
N THR A 219 13.16 -5.96 15.80
CA THR A 219 13.40 -7.02 14.80
C THR A 219 13.21 -6.46 13.40
N VAL A 220 14.20 -6.64 12.53
CA VAL A 220 14.24 -5.99 11.22
C VAL A 220 15.11 -6.79 10.24
N THR A 221 14.81 -6.77 8.94
CA THR A 221 15.66 -7.45 7.94
C THR A 221 17.00 -6.72 7.80
N GLY A 222 18.07 -7.45 7.47
CA GLY A 222 19.43 -6.90 7.43
C GLY A 222 19.65 -5.70 6.51
N GLU A 223 18.77 -5.47 5.53
CA GLU A 223 18.88 -4.37 4.56
C GLU A 223 18.23 -3.06 5.02
N HIS A 224 17.36 -3.10 6.04
CA HIS A 224 16.67 -1.89 6.52
C HIS A 224 17.64 -0.85 7.04
N ARG A 225 17.44 0.42 6.68
CA ARG A 225 18.28 1.51 7.14
C ARG A 225 17.82 2.03 8.50
N MET A 226 18.77 2.18 9.41
CA MET A 226 18.60 2.72 10.75
C MET A 226 19.34 4.05 10.88
N TRP A 227 18.68 5.05 11.48
CA TRP A 227 19.30 6.34 11.73
C TRP A 227 20.20 6.25 12.96
N CYS A 228 21.48 6.51 12.74
CA CYS A 228 22.55 6.16 13.66
C CYS A 228 23.45 7.36 13.95
N GLN A 229 23.98 7.44 15.16
CA GLN A 229 25.11 8.29 15.52
C GLN A 229 26.31 7.42 15.90
N ASP A 230 27.43 7.66 15.22
CA ASP A 230 28.70 6.99 15.47
C ASP A 230 29.47 7.63 16.64
N ARG A 231 30.52 6.95 17.11
CA ARG A 231 31.38 7.41 18.21
C ARG A 231 32.08 8.73 17.94
N ASP A 232 32.39 9.01 16.67
CA ASP A 232 33.00 10.28 16.24
C ASP A 232 32.00 11.44 16.16
N GLY A 233 30.73 11.18 16.49
CA GLY A 233 29.64 12.16 16.48
C GLY A 233 28.98 12.32 15.11
N SER A 234 29.45 11.62 14.07
CA SER A 234 28.81 11.62 12.76
C SER A 234 27.44 10.94 12.83
N ILE A 235 26.48 11.47 12.06
CA ILE A 235 25.11 10.98 12.03
C ILE A 235 24.77 10.58 10.60
N GLY A 236 24.19 9.39 10.43
CA GLY A 236 23.85 8.88 9.11
C GLY A 236 23.00 7.62 9.13
N TRP A 237 22.49 7.25 7.95
CA TRP A 237 21.74 6.02 7.75
C TRP A 237 22.70 4.84 7.55
N ARG A 238 22.54 3.77 8.33
CA ARG A 238 23.29 2.50 8.18
C ARG A 238 22.33 1.34 7.96
N ARG A 239 22.68 0.34 7.15
CA ARG A 239 21.86 -0.88 7.05
C ARG A 239 21.93 -1.62 8.37
N ALA A 240 20.84 -2.24 8.79
CA ALA A 240 20.72 -2.97 10.05
C ALA A 240 21.86 -3.97 10.23
N LYS A 241 22.17 -4.77 9.20
CA LYS A 241 23.29 -5.74 9.24
C LYS A 241 24.67 -5.12 9.48
N ASP A 242 24.82 -3.81 9.20
CA ASP A 242 26.07 -3.06 9.33
C ASP A 242 26.10 -2.23 10.63
N VAL A 243 25.04 -2.27 11.45
CA VAL A 243 24.98 -1.61 12.76
C VAL A 243 25.73 -2.44 13.80
N THR A 244 26.74 -1.84 14.40
CA THR A 244 27.57 -2.44 15.45
C THR A 244 27.14 -1.95 16.84
N GLN A 245 27.52 -2.69 17.90
CA GLN A 245 27.06 -2.42 19.28
C GLN A 245 27.46 -1.03 19.83
N ASP A 246 28.39 -0.36 19.16
CA ASP A 246 28.93 0.94 19.55
C ASP A 246 28.24 2.13 18.90
N VAL A 247 27.24 1.89 18.07
CA VAL A 247 26.44 2.90 17.38
C VAL A 247 25.18 3.22 18.19
N ARG A 248 24.88 4.51 18.36
CA ARG A 248 23.63 4.94 18.99
C ARG A 248 22.53 5.02 17.95
N LEU A 249 21.47 4.26 18.15
CA LEU A 249 20.23 4.43 17.39
C LEU A 249 19.53 5.70 17.85
N LEU A 250 19.32 6.63 16.91
CA LEU A 250 18.65 7.88 17.20
C LEU A 250 17.16 7.72 16.94
N SER A 251 16.36 7.95 17.98
CA SER A 251 14.91 8.11 17.84
C SER A 251 14.58 9.60 17.81
N VAL A 252 13.58 9.99 17.01
CA VAL A 252 13.07 11.35 17.03
C VAL A 252 12.18 11.49 18.28
N ALA A 253 12.78 11.88 19.41
CA ALA A 253 12.01 12.23 20.59
C ALA A 253 11.25 13.53 20.32
N ARG A 254 9.92 13.51 20.51
CA ARG A 254 9.08 14.71 20.48
C ARG A 254 9.56 15.70 21.56
N ALA A 255 9.75 16.95 21.16
CA ALA A 255 9.66 18.09 22.08
C ALA A 255 8.19 18.40 22.37
#